data_AF-A0A8B6Y0W6-F1
#
_entry.id   AF-A0A8B6Y0W6-F1
#
_cell.length_a   1.000
_cell.length_b   1.000
_cell.length_c   1.000
_cell.angle_alpha   90.00
_cell.angle_beta   90.00
_cell.angle_gamma   90.00
#
_symmetry.space_group_name_H-M   'P 1'
#
loop_
_entity.id
_entity.type
_entity.pdbx_description
1 polymer ?
#
loop_
_entity_poly.entity_id
_entity_poly.type
_entity_poly.pdbx_seq_one_letter_code
_entity_poly.pdbx_strand_id
1 'polypeptide(L)'
;MSPERTTVCNIINETIKAIWDVLQPSYLKAPESSDEWEKIANEFENEWNFPYCIEAIVGKHVCIEASVSSGSVYYNYKNYHSMVLQAICDAKYCFTLVDIGSYGRDASIFNESKMGKAFKYNLFKLSKNQQLSNGTQVPPVLVSDNIFAIKPCIHYVPSGFADLETNSGELIPGDWRKIALEGNALNILPQYISNRYTTDVSTVRITLTEYFNHPNG
;
A
#
# COMPACT_ATOMS: atom_id res chain seq x y z
N MET A 1 34.47 -18.48 4.33
CA MET A 1 33.65 -17.48 5.04
C MET A 1 34.36 -17.13 6.33
N SER A 2 34.63 -15.85 6.61
CA SER A 2 35.31 -15.44 7.84
C SER A 2 34.34 -15.43 9.04
N PRO A 3 34.80 -15.77 10.26
CA PRO A 3 33.97 -15.90 11.47
C PRO A 3 33.35 -14.57 11.97
N GLU A 4 33.91 -13.43 11.57
CA GLU A 4 33.38 -12.10 11.94
C GLU A 4 32.06 -11.78 11.24
N ARG A 5 31.90 -12.22 9.98
CA ARG A 5 30.67 -12.03 9.20
C ARG A 5 29.48 -12.71 9.87
N THR A 6 29.72 -13.82 10.58
CA THR A 6 28.69 -14.61 11.23
C THR A 6 28.17 -13.95 12.51
N THR A 7 29.03 -13.26 13.27
CA THR A 7 28.63 -12.62 14.53
C THR A 7 27.76 -11.39 14.30
N VAL A 8 28.14 -10.51 13.36
CA VAL A 8 27.33 -9.32 13.03
C VAL A 8 25.99 -9.72 12.43
N CYS A 9 25.95 -10.70 11.52
CA CYS A 9 24.69 -11.20 10.97
C CYS A 9 23.76 -11.75 12.06
N ASN A 10 24.30 -12.47 13.05
CA ASN A 10 23.51 -12.98 14.16
C ASN A 10 22.93 -11.84 15.01
N ILE A 11 23.74 -10.83 15.36
CA ILE A 11 23.27 -9.66 16.12
C ILE A 11 22.16 -8.93 15.37
N ILE A 12 22.30 -8.72 14.06
CA ILE A 12 21.27 -8.09 13.23
C ILE A 12 19.98 -8.91 13.27
N ASN A 13 20.06 -10.22 13.07
CA ASN A 13 18.89 -11.10 13.08
C ASN A 13 18.18 -11.12 14.44
N GLU A 14 18.95 -11.20 15.54
CA GLU A 14 18.41 -11.15 16.90
C GLU A 14 17.74 -9.81 17.19
N THR A 15 18.36 -8.71 16.76
CA THR A 15 17.83 -7.35 16.95
C THR A 15 16.55 -7.13 16.15
N ILE A 16 16.52 -7.48 14.85
CA ILE A 16 15.33 -7.35 14.01
C ILE A 16 14.19 -8.20 14.58
N LYS A 17 14.48 -9.43 15.02
CA LYS A 17 13.49 -10.30 15.64
C LYS A 17 12.93 -9.68 16.91
N ALA A 18 13.77 -9.17 17.81
CA ALA A 18 13.32 -8.52 19.03
C ALA A 18 12.44 -7.28 18.75
N ILE A 19 12.82 -6.46 17.76
CA ILE A 19 12.01 -5.31 17.31
C ILE A 19 10.65 -5.79 16.81
N TRP A 20 10.63 -6.81 15.97
CA TRP A 20 9.38 -7.36 15.41
C TRP A 20 8.48 -7.91 16.51
N ASP A 21 9.01 -8.79 17.36
CA ASP A 21 8.25 -9.46 18.42
C ASP A 21 7.63 -8.45 19.42
N VAL A 22 8.29 -7.32 19.66
CA VAL A 22 7.81 -6.27 20.58
C VAL A 22 6.88 -5.27 19.90
N LEU A 23 7.20 -4.79 18.70
CA LEU A 23 6.49 -3.68 18.07
C LEU A 23 5.35 -4.12 17.15
N GLN A 24 5.47 -5.27 16.47
CA GLN A 24 4.46 -5.73 15.50
C GLN A 24 3.05 -5.77 16.09
N PRO A 25 2.81 -6.29 17.32
CA PRO A 25 1.45 -6.35 17.87
C PRO A 25 0.80 -4.97 18.10
N SER A 26 1.60 -3.91 18.24
CA SER A 26 1.11 -2.55 18.52
C SER A 26 1.04 -1.65 17.30
N TYR A 27 1.95 -1.83 16.33
CA TYR A 27 2.13 -0.91 15.20
C TYR A 27 1.77 -1.50 13.83
N LEU A 28 1.53 -2.81 13.76
CA LEU A 28 1.10 -3.49 12.54
C LEU A 28 -0.03 -4.45 12.90
N LYS A 29 -1.19 -3.87 13.16
CA LYS A 29 -2.40 -4.58 13.58
C LYS A 29 -3.45 -4.48 12.47
N ALA A 30 -3.86 -5.63 11.95
CA ALA A 30 -4.98 -5.71 11.03
C ALA A 30 -6.31 -5.48 11.78
N PRO A 31 -7.33 -4.91 11.14
CA PRO A 31 -8.64 -4.77 11.76
C PRO A 31 -9.24 -6.16 12.09
N GLU A 32 -9.72 -6.33 13.31
CA GLU A 32 -10.17 -7.62 13.86
C GLU A 32 -11.68 -7.84 13.74
N SER A 33 -12.43 -6.78 13.43
CA SER A 33 -13.89 -6.81 13.40
C SER A 33 -14.48 -5.95 12.28
N SER A 34 -15.72 -6.27 11.87
CA SER A 34 -16.45 -5.48 10.87
C SER A 34 -16.59 -4.02 11.29
N ASP A 35 -16.72 -3.74 12.59
CA ASP A 35 -16.86 -2.37 13.11
C ASP A 35 -15.55 -1.58 12.94
N GLU A 36 -14.39 -2.22 13.10
CA GLU A 36 -13.10 -1.59 12.84
C GLU A 36 -12.89 -1.31 11.34
N TRP A 37 -13.31 -2.22 10.47
CA TRP A 37 -13.30 -2.00 9.01
C TRP A 37 -14.23 -0.85 8.59
N GLU A 38 -15.43 -0.78 9.18
CA GLU A 38 -16.39 0.31 8.93
C GLU A 38 -15.86 1.65 9.45
N LYS A 39 -15.17 1.64 10.59
CA LYS A 39 -14.49 2.83 11.11
C LYS A 39 -13.46 3.35 10.11
N ILE A 40 -12.60 2.49 9.56
CA ILE A 40 -11.60 2.92 8.57
C ILE A 40 -12.30 3.43 7.30
N ALA A 41 -13.37 2.78 6.85
CA ALA A 41 -14.16 3.25 5.71
C ALA A 41 -14.73 4.66 5.92
N ASN A 42 -15.25 4.95 7.10
CA ASN A 42 -15.71 6.28 7.48
C ASN A 42 -14.54 7.28 7.55
N GLU A 43 -13.36 6.87 8.01
CA GLU A 43 -12.16 7.72 8.00
C GLU A 43 -11.74 8.07 6.56
N PHE A 44 -11.77 7.11 5.62
CA PHE A 44 -11.54 7.39 4.20
C PHE A 44 -12.57 8.35 3.60
N GLU A 45 -13.85 8.17 3.93
CA GLU A 45 -14.89 9.08 3.47
C GLU A 45 -14.68 10.51 4.01
N ASN A 46 -14.34 10.65 5.29
CA ASN A 46 -14.16 11.96 5.92
C ASN A 46 -12.88 12.69 5.46
N GLU A 47 -11.79 11.97 5.23
CA GLU A 47 -10.48 12.59 4.92
C GLU A 47 -10.19 12.68 3.44
N TRP A 48 -10.61 11.66 2.69
CA TRP A 48 -10.27 11.49 1.28
C TRP A 48 -11.50 11.65 0.38
N ASN A 49 -12.69 11.85 0.95
CA ASN A 49 -13.96 11.91 0.23
C ASN A 49 -14.16 10.68 -0.67
N PHE A 50 -13.68 9.52 -0.20
CA PHE A 50 -13.79 8.26 -0.89
C PHE A 50 -14.70 7.31 -0.09
N PRO A 51 -15.99 7.23 -0.42
CA PRO A 51 -16.94 6.44 0.35
C PRO A 51 -16.61 4.94 0.24
N TYR A 52 -16.70 4.26 1.37
CA TYR A 52 -16.55 2.81 1.50
C TYR A 52 -15.21 2.21 0.99
N CYS A 53 -14.14 3.02 0.99
CA CYS A 53 -12.77 2.52 0.88
C CYS A 53 -12.35 1.95 2.23
N ILE A 54 -12.13 0.64 2.30
CA ILE A 54 -11.72 0.01 3.55
C ILE A 54 -10.24 0.23 3.82
N GLU A 55 -9.36 0.15 2.81
CA GLU A 55 -7.92 0.35 2.95
C GLU A 55 -7.29 0.66 1.58
N ALA A 56 -6.01 1.05 1.55
CA ALA A 56 -5.23 1.21 0.33
C ALA A 56 -4.01 0.29 0.30
N ILE A 57 -3.74 -0.37 -0.83
CA ILE A 57 -2.59 -1.28 -1.04
C ILE A 57 -1.55 -0.67 -1.97
N VAL A 58 -0.28 -0.86 -1.63
CA VAL A 58 0.88 -0.48 -2.45
C VAL A 58 1.92 -1.60 -2.51
N GLY A 59 2.57 -1.74 -3.66
CA GLY A 59 3.69 -2.63 -3.89
C GLY A 59 4.98 -1.83 -4.08
N LYS A 60 6.09 -2.32 -3.50
CA LYS A 60 7.41 -1.73 -3.66
C LYS A 60 8.46 -2.80 -3.94
N HIS A 61 9.16 -2.65 -5.05
CA HIS A 61 10.37 -3.41 -5.35
C HIS A 61 11.55 -2.87 -4.54
N VAL A 62 12.00 -3.65 -3.57
CA VAL A 62 13.20 -3.39 -2.77
C VAL A 62 14.38 -4.06 -3.45
N CYS A 63 15.39 -3.28 -3.82
CA CYS A 63 16.61 -3.79 -4.45
C CYS A 63 17.36 -4.73 -3.50
N ILE A 64 17.87 -5.85 -4.02
CA ILE A 64 18.62 -6.84 -3.26
C ILE A 64 19.87 -7.26 -4.01
N GLU A 65 20.89 -7.69 -3.26
CA GLU A 65 21.96 -8.50 -3.81
C GLU A 65 21.46 -9.95 -3.86
N ALA A 66 21.19 -10.44 -5.07
CA ALA A 66 20.73 -11.82 -5.24
C ALA A 66 21.86 -12.80 -4.91
N SER A 67 21.54 -13.84 -4.14
CA SER A 67 22.48 -14.95 -3.88
C SER A 67 22.93 -15.61 -5.19
N VAL A 68 24.13 -16.19 -5.21
CA VAL A 68 24.74 -16.80 -6.40
C VAL A 68 23.85 -17.88 -7.05
N SER A 69 22.94 -18.50 -6.29
CA SER A 69 22.02 -19.55 -6.74
C SER A 69 20.61 -19.06 -7.09
N SER A 70 20.32 -17.76 -7.02
CA SER A 70 18.95 -17.24 -7.22
C SER A 70 18.47 -17.28 -8.68
N GLY A 71 19.38 -17.43 -9.64
CA GLY A 71 19.07 -17.23 -11.05
C GLY A 71 18.42 -15.85 -11.32
N SER A 72 17.48 -15.80 -12.26
CA SER A 72 16.77 -14.58 -12.64
C SER A 72 15.43 -14.36 -11.91
N VAL A 73 15.06 -15.18 -10.91
CA VAL A 73 13.71 -15.12 -10.31
C VAL A 73 13.42 -13.79 -9.60
N TYR A 74 14.45 -13.16 -9.03
CA TYR A 74 14.36 -11.82 -8.44
C TYR A 74 14.68 -10.71 -9.45
N TYR A 75 15.11 -11.03 -10.67
CA TYR A 75 15.50 -10.03 -11.66
C TYR A 75 14.26 -9.41 -12.30
N ASN A 76 14.11 -8.10 -12.16
CA ASN A 76 12.95 -7.37 -12.63
C ASN A 76 13.19 -6.68 -13.99
N TYR A 77 12.11 -6.13 -14.57
CA TYR A 77 12.13 -5.45 -15.87
C TYR A 77 12.96 -4.15 -15.90
N LYS A 78 13.36 -3.63 -14.73
CA LYS A 78 14.24 -2.46 -14.59
C LYS A 78 15.72 -2.86 -14.48
N ASN A 79 16.05 -4.10 -14.82
CA ASN A 79 17.42 -4.63 -14.87
C ASN A 79 18.15 -4.65 -13.52
N TYR A 80 17.43 -4.93 -12.43
CA TYR A 80 18.04 -5.19 -11.12
C TYR A 80 17.32 -6.32 -10.38
N HIS A 81 17.99 -6.90 -9.39
CA HIS A 81 17.38 -7.90 -8.51
C HIS A 81 16.56 -7.21 -7.41
N SER A 82 15.33 -7.64 -7.21
CA SER A 82 14.43 -7.07 -6.20
C SER A 82 13.54 -8.13 -5.56
N MET A 83 13.25 -7.93 -4.28
CA MET A 83 12.09 -8.53 -3.61
C MET A 83 10.94 -7.51 -3.52
N VAL A 84 9.71 -8.00 -3.44
CA VAL A 84 8.52 -7.17 -3.32
C VAL A 84 8.11 -7.08 -1.85
N LEU A 85 7.83 -5.85 -1.42
CA LEU A 85 7.09 -5.52 -0.21
C LEU A 85 5.71 -5.01 -0.62
N GLN A 86 4.66 -5.67 -0.15
CA GLN A 86 3.29 -5.20 -0.26
C GLN A 86 2.84 -4.71 1.11
N ALA A 87 2.25 -3.53 1.15
CA ALA A 87 1.70 -2.96 2.37
C ALA A 87 0.29 -2.46 2.11
N ILE A 88 -0.58 -2.67 3.09
CA ILE A 88 -1.92 -2.10 3.13
C ILE A 88 -1.97 -1.10 4.27
N CYS A 89 -2.61 0.04 4.05
CA CYS A 89 -2.75 1.10 5.04
C CYS A 89 -4.19 1.61 5.17
N ASP A 90 -4.49 2.11 6.36
CA ASP A 90 -5.71 2.84 6.67
C ASP A 90 -5.68 4.27 6.11
N ALA A 91 -6.75 5.03 6.37
CA ALA A 91 -6.90 6.41 5.94
C ALA A 91 -5.85 7.37 6.55
N LYS A 92 -5.20 6.95 7.65
CA LYS A 92 -4.17 7.69 8.40
C LYS A 92 -2.76 7.34 7.98
N TYR A 93 -2.59 6.57 6.90
CA TYR A 93 -1.31 6.07 6.43
C TYR A 93 -0.61 5.10 7.40
N CYS A 94 -1.33 4.52 8.35
CA CYS A 94 -0.79 3.49 9.22
C CYS A 94 -0.90 2.13 8.53
N PHE A 95 0.20 1.36 8.53
CA PHE A 95 0.19 0.02 7.94
C PHE A 95 -0.59 -0.95 8.83
N THR A 96 -1.50 -1.69 8.22
CA THR A 96 -2.36 -2.68 8.88
C THR A 96 -1.98 -4.11 8.50
N LEU A 97 -1.49 -4.31 7.27
CA LEU A 97 -1.04 -5.60 6.73
C LEU A 97 0.22 -5.39 5.89
N VAL A 98 1.16 -6.35 5.95
CA VAL A 98 2.32 -6.42 5.05
C VAL A 98 2.60 -7.85 4.60
N ASP A 99 3.14 -8.01 3.39
CA ASP A 99 3.74 -9.25 2.88
C ASP A 99 5.07 -8.89 2.21
N ILE A 100 6.15 -9.59 2.58
CA ILE A 100 7.52 -9.22 2.23
C ILE A 100 8.26 -10.46 1.75
N GLY A 101 9.03 -10.30 0.66
CA GLY A 101 10.01 -11.30 0.22
C GLY A 101 9.60 -12.07 -1.03
N SER A 102 8.41 -11.81 -1.56
CA SER A 102 7.97 -12.38 -2.84
C SER A 102 8.70 -11.76 -4.03
N TYR A 103 8.62 -12.41 -5.20
CA TYR A 103 9.18 -11.93 -6.46
C TYR A 103 8.11 -11.96 -7.56
N GLY A 104 8.31 -11.20 -8.63
CA GLY A 104 7.37 -11.11 -9.75
C GLY A 104 6.57 -9.83 -9.74
N ARG A 105 5.29 -9.91 -10.13
CA ARG A 105 4.40 -8.75 -10.29
C ARG A 105 3.45 -8.62 -9.11
N ASP A 106 3.23 -7.39 -8.65
CA ASP A 106 2.43 -7.06 -7.46
C ASP A 106 1.05 -7.73 -7.44
N ALA A 107 0.26 -7.62 -8.51
CA ALA A 107 -1.07 -8.25 -8.58
C ALA A 107 -1.01 -9.79 -8.42
N SER A 108 -0.01 -10.44 -9.02
CA SER A 108 0.14 -11.90 -8.93
C SER A 108 0.51 -12.32 -7.52
N ILE A 109 1.44 -11.59 -6.89
CA ILE A 109 1.87 -11.82 -5.52
C ILE A 109 0.69 -11.66 -4.56
N PHE A 110 -0.07 -10.58 -4.67
CA PHE A 110 -1.22 -10.33 -3.80
C PHE A 110 -2.24 -11.47 -3.90
N ASN A 111 -2.61 -11.89 -5.11
CA ASN A 111 -3.57 -12.97 -5.32
C ASN A 111 -3.15 -14.33 -4.70
N GLU A 112 -1.84 -14.58 -4.60
CA GLU A 112 -1.28 -15.81 -4.03
C GLU A 112 -0.95 -15.68 -2.54
N SER A 113 -0.77 -14.44 -2.04
CA SER A 113 -0.48 -14.10 -0.65
C SER A 113 -1.57 -14.58 0.31
N LYS A 114 -1.21 -14.69 1.60
CA LYS A 114 -2.19 -14.95 2.66
C LYS A 114 -3.20 -13.82 2.78
N MET A 115 -2.76 -12.56 2.65
CA MET A 115 -3.65 -11.40 2.75
C MET A 115 -4.67 -11.36 1.60
N GLY A 116 -4.26 -11.55 0.34
CA GLY A 116 -5.17 -11.51 -0.79
C GLY A 116 -6.14 -12.68 -0.80
N LYS A 117 -5.72 -13.87 -0.32
CA LYS A 117 -6.64 -14.98 -0.05
C LYS A 117 -7.65 -14.64 1.05
N ALA A 118 -7.24 -13.92 2.10
CA ALA A 118 -8.14 -13.49 3.17
C ALA A 118 -9.22 -12.52 2.67
N PHE A 119 -8.87 -11.56 1.82
CA PHE A 119 -9.85 -10.71 1.13
C PHE A 119 -10.75 -11.52 0.19
N LYS A 120 -10.16 -12.35 -0.68
CA LYS A 120 -10.88 -13.16 -1.68
C LYS A 120 -11.93 -14.09 -1.06
N TYR A 121 -11.62 -14.72 0.06
CA TYR A 121 -12.52 -15.65 0.75
C TYR A 121 -13.31 -14.99 1.89
N ASN A 122 -13.26 -13.65 1.98
CA ASN A 122 -13.90 -12.86 3.03
C ASN A 122 -13.63 -13.37 4.46
N LEU A 123 -12.37 -13.75 4.74
CA LEU A 123 -11.96 -14.25 6.06
C LEU A 123 -11.98 -13.14 7.12
N PHE A 124 -11.85 -11.88 6.70
CA PHE A 124 -12.01 -10.69 7.55
C PHE A 124 -13.46 -10.38 7.90
N LYS A 125 -14.44 -11.11 7.34
CA LYS A 125 -15.88 -10.91 7.57
C LYS A 125 -16.31 -9.46 7.28
N LEU A 126 -15.84 -8.91 6.17
CA LEU A 126 -16.20 -7.58 5.70
C LEU A 126 -17.71 -7.47 5.55
N SER A 127 -18.24 -6.31 5.90
CA SER A 127 -19.65 -5.95 5.76
C SER A 127 -20.11 -6.06 4.30
N LYS A 128 -21.41 -6.32 4.12
CA LYS A 128 -22.04 -6.33 2.80
C LYS A 128 -22.10 -4.91 2.22
N ASN A 129 -22.52 -4.78 0.96
CA ASN A 129 -22.59 -3.49 0.28
C ASN A 129 -23.24 -2.39 1.13
N GLN A 130 -22.61 -1.22 1.19
CA GLN A 130 -23.16 -0.01 1.79
C GLN A 130 -24.04 0.69 0.76
N GLN A 131 -25.17 1.23 1.19
CA GLN A 131 -26.01 2.07 0.34
C GLN A 131 -25.59 3.53 0.51
N LEU A 132 -25.18 4.17 -0.59
CA LEU A 132 -24.88 5.59 -0.64
C LEU A 132 -26.18 6.42 -0.62
N SER A 133 -26.05 7.72 -0.34
CA SER A 133 -27.16 8.69 -0.31
C SER A 133 -27.99 8.73 -1.59
N ASN A 134 -27.36 8.48 -2.75
CA ASN A 134 -28.04 8.41 -4.05
C ASN A 134 -28.69 7.04 -4.35
N GLY A 135 -28.70 6.12 -3.37
CA GLY A 135 -29.28 4.79 -3.49
C GLY A 135 -28.36 3.73 -4.11
N THR A 136 -27.16 4.11 -4.58
CA THR A 136 -26.18 3.17 -5.16
C THR A 136 -25.63 2.25 -4.08
N GLN A 137 -25.56 0.96 -4.36
CA GLN A 137 -24.88 0.00 -3.49
C GLN A 137 -23.41 -0.14 -3.89
N VAL A 138 -22.50 0.07 -2.95
CA VAL A 138 -21.05 -0.04 -3.15
C VAL A 138 -20.51 -1.14 -2.24
N PRO A 139 -19.71 -2.10 -2.73
CA PRO A 139 -19.03 -3.09 -1.90
C PRO A 139 -17.81 -2.47 -1.21
N PRO A 140 -17.27 -3.08 -0.14
CA PRO A 140 -16.02 -2.61 0.47
C PRO A 140 -14.90 -2.57 -0.58
N VAL A 141 -14.19 -1.45 -0.69
CA VAL A 141 -13.16 -1.24 -1.70
C VAL A 141 -11.77 -1.21 -1.09
N LEU A 142 -10.87 -2.08 -1.57
CA LEU A 142 -9.43 -1.94 -1.36
C LEU A 142 -8.86 -1.16 -2.55
N VAL A 143 -8.41 0.07 -2.32
CA VAL A 143 -7.86 0.93 -3.38
C VAL A 143 -6.42 0.57 -3.67
N SER A 144 -6.01 0.60 -4.93
CA SER A 144 -4.65 0.28 -5.34
C SER A 144 -4.20 1.18 -6.49
N ASP A 145 -2.90 1.18 -6.77
CA ASP A 145 -2.42 1.68 -8.06
C ASP A 145 -2.86 0.75 -9.22
N ASN A 146 -2.69 1.22 -10.46
CA ASN A 146 -3.06 0.48 -11.66
C ASN A 146 -2.29 -0.84 -11.85
N ILE A 147 -1.19 -1.07 -11.13
CA ILE A 147 -0.36 -2.29 -11.24
C ILE A 147 -1.07 -3.49 -10.59
N PHE A 148 -1.96 -3.24 -9.62
CA PHE A 148 -2.77 -4.27 -8.95
C PHE A 148 -4.09 -4.60 -9.67
N ALA A 149 -4.44 -3.86 -10.72
CA ALA A 149 -5.72 -3.99 -11.43
C ALA A 149 -5.82 -5.24 -12.32
N ILE A 150 -5.78 -6.44 -11.72
CA ILE A 150 -6.07 -7.72 -12.39
C ILE A 150 -6.77 -8.69 -11.40
N LYS A 151 -8.11 -8.84 -11.53
CA LYS A 151 -9.05 -9.92 -11.04
C LYS A 151 -10.02 -9.64 -9.84
N PRO A 152 -11.17 -10.37 -9.76
CA PRO A 152 -12.47 -9.93 -9.17
C PRO A 152 -12.57 -9.76 -7.65
N CYS A 153 -11.55 -10.12 -6.89
CA CYS A 153 -11.55 -10.04 -5.43
C CYS A 153 -11.13 -8.67 -4.90
N ILE A 154 -10.62 -7.81 -5.79
CA ILE A 154 -10.55 -6.37 -5.63
C ILE A 154 -11.75 -5.85 -6.42
N HIS A 155 -12.74 -5.27 -5.74
CA HIS A 155 -13.87 -4.70 -6.45
C HIS A 155 -13.37 -3.54 -7.29
N TYR A 156 -13.35 -3.81 -8.59
CA TYR A 156 -13.08 -2.88 -9.66
C TYR A 156 -13.80 -1.57 -9.38
N VAL A 157 -13.02 -0.52 -9.15
CA VAL A 157 -13.44 0.83 -9.46
C VAL A 157 -13.85 0.80 -10.95
N PRO A 158 -15.14 1.01 -11.30
CA PRO A 158 -15.58 1.00 -12.69
C PRO A 158 -14.63 1.83 -13.58
N SER A 159 -14.37 1.44 -14.83
CA SER A 159 -13.57 2.29 -15.73
C SER A 159 -14.17 3.69 -15.74
N GLY A 160 -13.39 4.68 -15.36
CA GLY A 160 -13.85 6.06 -15.23
C GLY A 160 -14.48 6.42 -13.89
N PHE A 161 -14.49 5.54 -12.87
CA PHE A 161 -15.00 5.88 -11.54
C PHE A 161 -13.97 6.58 -10.66
N ALA A 162 -12.69 6.22 -10.66
CA ALA A 162 -11.62 6.99 -10.00
C ALA A 162 -10.97 7.97 -10.97
N ASP A 163 -10.26 8.96 -10.43
CA ASP A 163 -9.44 9.84 -11.26
C ASP A 163 -8.33 9.03 -11.95
N LEU A 164 -8.10 9.34 -13.21
CA LEU A 164 -7.01 8.76 -13.99
C LEU A 164 -6.00 9.87 -14.31
N GLU A 165 -4.78 9.72 -13.81
CA GLU A 165 -3.68 10.58 -14.26
C GLU A 165 -3.07 10.01 -15.55
N THR A 166 -3.02 10.82 -16.60
CA THR A 166 -2.38 10.44 -17.85
C THR A 166 -0.86 10.47 -17.72
N ASN A 167 -0.15 9.86 -18.67
CA ASN A 167 1.32 9.90 -18.72
C ASN A 167 1.89 11.33 -18.86
N SER A 168 1.06 12.32 -19.20
CA SER A 168 1.42 13.75 -19.25
C SER A 168 1.10 14.51 -17.95
N GLY A 169 0.62 13.82 -16.91
CA GLY A 169 0.25 14.44 -15.63
C GLY A 169 -1.13 15.13 -15.65
N GLU A 170 -1.95 14.87 -16.68
CA GLU A 170 -3.29 15.42 -16.76
C GLU A 170 -4.25 14.53 -15.96
N LEU A 171 -5.00 15.12 -15.03
CA LEU A 171 -6.03 14.42 -14.26
C LEU A 171 -7.33 14.36 -15.06
N ILE A 172 -7.76 13.14 -15.38
CA ILE A 172 -9.09 12.84 -15.93
C ILE A 172 -10.02 12.52 -14.74
N PRO A 173 -11.02 13.36 -14.45
CA PRO A 173 -11.92 13.16 -13.31
C PRO A 173 -12.73 11.87 -13.41
N GLY A 174 -12.80 11.12 -12.31
CA GLY A 174 -13.66 9.94 -12.21
C GLY A 174 -15.09 10.24 -11.75
N ASP A 175 -16.01 9.32 -12.01
CA ASP A 175 -17.43 9.40 -11.64
C ASP A 175 -17.66 9.53 -10.13
N TRP A 176 -16.69 9.14 -9.29
CA TRP A 176 -16.73 9.38 -7.85
C TRP A 176 -16.94 10.86 -7.49
N ARG A 177 -16.41 11.77 -8.33
CA ARG A 177 -16.58 13.22 -8.14
C ARG A 177 -18.02 13.70 -8.38
N LYS A 178 -18.82 12.96 -9.14
CA LYS A 178 -20.26 13.27 -9.34
C LYS A 178 -21.07 12.95 -8.09
N ILE A 179 -20.72 11.86 -7.41
CA ILE A 179 -21.32 11.44 -6.13
C ILE A 179 -21.06 12.49 -5.05
N ALA A 180 -19.84 13.06 -5.04
CA ALA A 180 -19.45 14.10 -4.10
C ALA A 180 -20.19 15.44 -4.27
N LEU A 181 -20.64 15.76 -5.48
CA LEU A 181 -21.35 17.00 -5.82
C LEU A 181 -22.84 16.97 -5.45
N GLU A 182 -23.48 15.80 -5.49
CA GLU A 182 -24.91 15.66 -5.15
C GLU A 182 -25.16 15.59 -3.62
N GLY A 183 -24.14 15.25 -2.83
CA GLY A 183 -24.27 15.01 -1.39
C GLY A 183 -23.87 16.15 -0.45
N ASN A 184 -23.55 17.36 -0.93
CA ASN A 184 -22.88 18.42 -0.14
C ASN A 184 -21.57 17.94 0.55
N ALA A 185 -20.90 16.92 0.00
CA ALA A 185 -19.76 16.25 0.65
C ALA A 185 -18.42 16.99 0.44
N LEU A 186 -18.35 18.00 -0.43
CA LEU A 186 -17.13 18.77 -0.68
C LEU A 186 -17.30 20.26 -0.40
N ASN A 187 -16.58 20.75 0.61
CA ASN A 187 -16.11 22.14 0.61
C ASN A 187 -14.89 22.22 -0.31
N ILE A 188 -14.92 23.12 -1.29
CA ILE A 188 -13.77 23.40 -2.16
C ILE A 188 -12.65 23.97 -1.29
N LEU A 189 -11.64 23.16 -0.98
CA LEU A 189 -10.42 23.65 -0.36
C LEU A 189 -9.57 24.36 -1.43
N PRO A 190 -8.92 25.48 -1.09
CA PRO A 190 -8.05 26.19 -2.03
C PRO A 190 -6.95 25.26 -2.53
N GLN A 191 -6.76 25.28 -3.84
CA GLN A 191 -5.79 24.47 -4.55
C GLN A 191 -4.37 24.79 -4.06
N TYR A 192 -3.79 23.93 -3.24
CA TYR A 192 -2.37 24.00 -2.91
C TYR A 192 -1.56 23.57 -4.13
N ILE A 193 -1.08 24.56 -4.88
CA ILE A 193 -0.16 24.37 -6.01
C ILE A 193 1.23 24.06 -5.42
N SER A 194 1.46 22.80 -5.03
CA SER A 194 2.79 22.18 -5.08
C SER A 194 2.71 20.67 -4.82
N ASN A 195 2.44 19.90 -5.88
CA ASN A 195 2.85 18.49 -5.91
C ASN A 195 4.34 18.44 -6.25
N ARG A 196 5.20 18.43 -5.22
CA ARG A 196 6.65 18.16 -5.38
C ARG A 196 7.11 17.01 -4.48
N TYR A 197 6.39 15.88 -4.50
CA TYR A 197 6.80 14.65 -3.82
C TYR A 197 8.19 14.14 -4.28
N THR A 198 8.61 14.45 -5.51
CA THR A 198 9.91 14.02 -6.04
C THR A 198 11.09 14.76 -5.40
N THR A 199 10.92 16.02 -4.97
CA THR A 199 12.03 16.81 -4.44
C THR A 199 12.30 16.50 -2.97
N ASP A 200 11.25 16.23 -2.18
CA ASP A 200 11.40 15.85 -0.77
C ASP A 200 11.93 14.42 -0.60
N VAL A 201 11.50 13.46 -1.42
CA VAL A 201 12.05 12.09 -1.37
C VAL A 201 13.51 12.06 -1.81
N SER A 202 13.89 12.90 -2.79
CA SER A 202 15.28 13.07 -3.20
C SER A 202 16.11 13.67 -2.07
N THR A 203 15.57 14.67 -1.37
CA THR A 203 16.24 15.34 -0.25
C THR A 203 16.41 14.37 0.91
N VAL A 204 15.36 13.66 1.33
CA VAL A 204 15.43 12.62 2.38
C VAL A 204 16.42 11.52 2.02
N ARG A 205 16.42 11.07 0.76
CA ARG A 205 17.39 10.07 0.27
C ARG A 205 18.82 10.60 0.31
N ILE A 206 19.06 11.85 -0.09
CA ILE A 206 20.39 12.48 -0.05
C ILE A 206 20.84 12.68 1.40
N THR A 207 19.99 13.22 2.27
CA THR A 207 20.27 13.41 3.69
C THR A 207 20.62 12.09 4.39
N LEU A 208 19.88 11.01 4.13
CA LEU A 208 20.21 9.69 4.69
C LEU A 208 21.50 9.12 4.08
N THR A 209 21.73 9.34 2.78
CA THR A 209 22.97 8.92 2.11
C THR A 209 24.18 9.64 2.69
N GLU A 210 24.07 10.94 2.97
CA GLU A 210 25.13 11.74 3.57
C GLU A 210 25.39 11.34 5.02
N TYR A 211 24.33 11.10 5.81
CA TYR A 211 24.42 10.61 7.18
C TYR A 211 25.19 9.28 7.25
N PHE A 212 24.74 8.25 6.53
CA PHE A 212 25.35 6.91 6.60
C PHE A 212 26.73 6.78 5.95
N ASN A 213 27.11 7.72 5.06
CA ASN A 213 28.43 7.72 4.43
C ASN A 213 29.40 8.75 5.03
N HIS A 214 28.99 9.49 6.06
CA HIS A 214 29.90 10.38 6.78
C HIS A 214 30.83 9.54 7.67
N PRO A 215 32.15 9.81 7.71
CA PRO A 215 33.12 8.98 8.44
C PRO A 215 32.92 8.92 9.96
N ASN A 216 31.96 9.66 10.50
CA ASN A 216 31.62 9.67 11.93
C ASN A 216 30.21 9.13 12.26
N GLY A 217 29.45 8.65 11.27
CA GLY A 217 28.08 8.17 11.44
C GLY A 217 27.03 9.27 11.49
#